data_AF-A0A3D3HA53-F1
#
_entry.id   AF-A0A3D3HA53-F1
#
_cell.length_a   1.000
_cell.length_b   1.000
_cell.length_c   1.000
_cell.angle_alpha   90.00
_cell.angle_beta   90.00
_cell.angle_gamma   90.00
#
_symmetry.space_group_name_H-M   'P 1'
#
loop_
_entity.id
_entity.type
_entity.pdbx_description
1 polymer ?
#
loop_
_entity_poly.entity_id
_entity_poly.type
_entity_poly.pdbx_seq_one_letter_code
_entity_poly.pdbx_strand_id
1 'polypeptide(L)'
;PEFGPYLRDAARNTWGLSVNLDAREVREFIIQNSLMWLRDYHVDGLRLDAVHALHDESPTHILQELAEAADALSAHQGRPLTLIAESDLNDPTLILPREAGGYGLTAQWSDDYHHALHVAVSGETVGYYEDFGALGAFPKVWTEGFFHNGTYSSFRGRDHGFPIPPTVPTWRLVTFGQDHDQIGNRAAGDRLSQSLSTDRLAVAAVLTLTTPGTPMLFMGEEWGASTPWQFFTSHPEPELREATAKGRIEEFEKMGWDPAIVPDPQDPETFHRSKLDWAEAATSPEVGVDHARLLQLYRDLAAVRRARPELTDPAFADCDALSGSGADSDDPRARWFVLQRGELSVLVNLTGSSHTFAVAPDAVILLSAGGGEVEPVITAASGPDPSGAASVITLAPDSAAIVAPARP
;
A
#
# COMPACT_ATOMS: atom_id res chain seq x y z
N PRO A 1 5.76 -34.40 11.86
CA PRO A 1 6.06 -33.74 13.15
C PRO A 1 5.99 -34.74 14.32
N GLU A 2 6.99 -34.74 15.21
CA GLU A 2 7.14 -35.75 16.27
C GLU A 2 6.07 -35.66 17.38
N PHE A 3 5.61 -34.44 17.69
CA PHE A 3 4.77 -34.16 18.86
C PHE A 3 3.28 -33.94 18.56
N GLY A 4 2.84 -34.14 17.32
CA GLY A 4 1.44 -33.97 16.94
C GLY A 4 1.22 -33.77 15.45
N PRO A 5 -0.04 -33.82 14.99
CA PRO A 5 -0.39 -33.73 13.58
C PRO A 5 -0.43 -32.27 13.10
N TYR A 6 0.67 -31.51 13.28
CA TYR A 6 0.72 -30.06 12.98
C TYR A 6 0.65 -29.70 11.49
N LEU A 7 1.00 -30.63 10.61
CA LEU A 7 1.13 -30.40 9.17
C LEU A 7 0.26 -31.40 8.40
N ARG A 8 -0.30 -30.97 7.26
CA ARG A 8 -0.95 -31.87 6.29
C ARG A 8 0.08 -32.33 5.27
N ASP A 9 0.29 -33.64 5.16
CA ASP A 9 1.26 -34.21 4.21
C ASP A 9 0.87 -33.97 2.73
N ALA A 10 -0.43 -33.80 2.44
CA ALA A 10 -0.96 -33.71 1.08
C ALA A 10 -1.18 -32.28 0.55
N ALA A 11 -0.98 -31.26 1.39
CA ALA A 11 -1.16 -29.85 1.00
C ALA A 11 0.17 -29.11 1.20
N ARG A 12 0.70 -28.52 0.13
CA ARG A 12 1.87 -27.65 0.16
C ARG A 12 1.49 -26.26 -0.30
N ASN A 13 2.02 -25.25 0.36
CA ASN A 13 2.06 -23.88 -0.12
C ASN A 13 3.48 -23.54 -0.62
N THR A 14 3.71 -22.29 -1.01
CA THR A 14 4.99 -21.82 -1.54
C THR A 14 6.16 -22.02 -0.55
N TRP A 15 5.87 -22.08 0.76
CA TRP A 15 6.87 -22.11 1.83
C TRP A 15 7.02 -23.47 2.53
N GLY A 16 6.17 -24.46 2.22
CA GLY A 16 6.26 -25.78 2.83
C GLY A 16 4.95 -26.55 2.90
N LEU A 17 4.86 -27.50 3.83
CA LEU A 17 3.62 -28.21 4.13
C LEU A 17 2.62 -27.27 4.80
N SER A 18 1.36 -27.34 4.41
CA SER A 18 0.28 -26.57 5.01
C SER A 18 0.04 -27.02 6.45
N VAL A 19 -0.34 -26.07 7.30
CA VAL A 19 -0.74 -26.33 8.69
C VAL A 19 -2.04 -27.14 8.71
N ASN A 20 -2.11 -28.12 9.61
CA ASN A 20 -3.30 -28.96 9.76
C ASN A 20 -4.39 -28.29 10.60
N LEU A 21 -5.23 -27.52 9.92
CA LEU A 21 -6.35 -26.81 10.52
C LEU A 21 -7.57 -27.70 10.78
N ASP A 22 -7.54 -28.99 10.40
CA ASP A 22 -8.57 -29.99 10.78
C ASP A 22 -8.44 -30.42 12.23
N ALA A 23 -7.23 -30.33 12.79
CA ALA A 23 -6.95 -30.73 14.17
C ALA A 23 -7.27 -29.58 15.13
N ARG A 24 -8.24 -29.80 16.03
CA ARG A 24 -8.69 -28.79 17.01
C ARG A 24 -7.53 -28.28 17.88
N GLU A 25 -6.60 -29.14 18.24
CA GLU A 25 -5.44 -28.79 19.08
C GLU A 25 -4.49 -27.83 18.35
N VAL A 26 -4.34 -27.97 17.03
CA VAL A 26 -3.53 -27.07 16.22
C VAL A 26 -4.19 -25.70 16.09
N ARG A 27 -5.51 -25.68 15.88
CA ARG A 27 -6.31 -24.44 15.87
C ARG A 27 -6.20 -23.70 17.21
N GLU A 28 -6.39 -24.43 18.31
CA GLU A 28 -6.28 -23.86 19.66
C GLU A 28 -4.89 -23.31 19.93
N PHE A 29 -3.84 -24.00 19.49
CA PHE A 29 -2.47 -23.50 19.61
C PHE A 29 -2.30 -22.14 18.92
N ILE A 30 -2.80 -22.00 17.68
CA ILE A 30 -2.74 -20.74 16.92
C ILE A 30 -3.49 -19.64 17.67
N ILE A 31 -4.75 -19.91 18.08
CA ILE A 31 -5.59 -18.94 18.79
C ILE A 31 -4.92 -18.50 20.09
N GLN A 32 -4.46 -19.43 20.92
CA GLN A 32 -3.82 -19.09 22.20
C GLN A 32 -2.49 -18.37 22.01
N ASN A 33 -1.73 -18.66 20.95
CA ASN A 33 -0.53 -17.90 20.61
C ASN A 33 -0.87 -16.43 20.28
N SER A 34 -1.88 -16.21 19.45
CA SER A 34 -2.35 -14.85 19.13
C SER A 34 -2.86 -14.12 20.38
N LEU A 35 -3.66 -14.79 21.21
CA LEU A 35 -4.15 -14.20 22.46
C LEU A 35 -3.02 -13.94 23.47
N MET A 36 -1.96 -14.73 23.50
CA MET A 36 -0.78 -14.47 24.34
C MET A 36 -0.13 -13.12 23.99
N TRP A 37 0.08 -12.82 22.70
CA TRP A 37 0.62 -11.52 22.30
C TRP A 37 -0.26 -10.36 22.73
N LEU A 38 -1.58 -10.48 22.50
CA LEU A 38 -2.55 -9.45 22.85
C LEU A 38 -2.72 -9.29 24.38
N ARG A 39 -2.74 -10.41 25.12
CA ARG A 39 -3.02 -10.42 26.56
C ARG A 39 -1.79 -10.19 27.42
N ASP A 40 -0.68 -10.84 27.12
CA ASP A 40 0.49 -10.92 28.00
C ASP A 40 1.59 -9.94 27.58
N TYR A 41 1.72 -9.67 26.29
CA TYR A 41 2.66 -8.69 25.73
C TYR A 41 2.02 -7.34 25.42
N HIS A 42 0.70 -7.24 25.59
CA HIS A 42 -0.09 -6.01 25.47
C HIS A 42 0.00 -5.33 24.10
N VAL A 43 0.35 -6.05 23.03
CA VAL A 43 0.27 -5.47 21.68
C VAL A 43 -1.18 -5.12 21.34
N ASP A 44 -1.41 -4.06 20.57
CA ASP A 44 -2.75 -3.54 20.26
C ASP A 44 -3.40 -4.23 19.06
N GLY A 45 -2.64 -5.04 18.33
CA GLY A 45 -3.15 -5.79 17.19
C GLY A 45 -2.11 -6.71 16.58
N LEU A 46 -2.56 -7.54 15.64
CA LEU A 46 -1.74 -8.50 14.91
C LEU A 46 -2.01 -8.37 13.40
N ARG A 47 -0.93 -8.38 12.61
CA ARG A 47 -0.99 -8.60 11.17
C ARG A 47 -0.78 -10.09 10.92
N LEU A 48 -1.75 -10.72 10.28
CA LEU A 48 -1.79 -12.14 9.97
C LEU A 48 -1.22 -12.34 8.57
N ASP A 49 -0.08 -13.00 8.52
CA ASP A 49 0.68 -13.27 7.30
C ASP A 49 -0.05 -14.27 6.39
N ALA A 50 0.00 -14.00 5.08
CA ALA A 50 -0.45 -14.84 3.98
C ALA A 50 -1.71 -15.68 4.29
N VAL A 51 -2.80 -15.03 4.74
CA VAL A 51 -3.97 -15.77 5.27
C VAL A 51 -4.65 -16.64 4.21
N HIS A 52 -4.43 -16.33 2.93
CA HIS A 52 -4.87 -17.12 1.79
C HIS A 52 -4.22 -18.51 1.73
N ALA A 53 -3.07 -18.71 2.38
CA ALA A 53 -2.39 -20.00 2.49
C ALA A 53 -2.91 -20.87 3.66
N LEU A 54 -3.82 -20.34 4.49
CA LEU A 54 -4.50 -21.10 5.53
C LEU A 54 -5.66 -21.89 4.93
N HIS A 55 -5.39 -23.12 4.49
CA HIS A 55 -6.40 -23.98 3.89
C HIS A 55 -7.32 -24.59 4.95
N ASP A 56 -8.45 -23.93 5.24
CA ASP A 56 -9.42 -24.39 6.23
C ASP A 56 -10.82 -24.57 5.61
N GLU A 57 -11.26 -25.82 5.56
CA GLU A 57 -12.59 -26.22 5.08
C GLU A 57 -13.58 -26.49 6.24
N SER A 58 -13.18 -26.15 7.47
CA SER A 58 -14.06 -26.28 8.63
C SER A 58 -15.32 -25.40 8.46
N PRO A 59 -16.47 -25.79 9.04
CA PRO A 59 -17.69 -24.98 8.97
C PRO A 59 -17.51 -23.54 9.46
N THR A 60 -16.61 -23.34 10.42
CA THR A 60 -16.13 -22.02 10.85
C THR A 60 -14.65 -21.91 10.50
N HIS A 61 -14.30 -20.94 9.66
CA HIS A 61 -12.92 -20.69 9.28
C HIS A 61 -12.09 -20.22 10.48
N ILE A 62 -10.80 -20.58 10.55
CA ILE A 62 -9.90 -20.24 11.67
C ILE A 62 -9.78 -18.74 11.89
N LEU A 63 -9.80 -17.96 10.81
CA LEU A 63 -9.77 -16.49 10.87
C LEU A 63 -11.01 -15.93 11.58
N GLN A 64 -12.17 -16.55 11.37
CA GLN A 64 -13.36 -16.20 12.14
C GLN A 64 -13.17 -16.58 13.60
N GLU A 65 -12.82 -17.84 13.93
CA GLU A 65 -12.58 -18.25 15.34
C GLU A 65 -11.60 -17.31 16.06
N LEU A 66 -10.53 -16.90 15.37
CA LEU A 66 -9.53 -15.98 15.89
C LEU A 66 -10.10 -14.57 16.13
N ALA A 67 -10.91 -14.05 15.20
CA ALA A 67 -11.60 -12.77 15.37
C ALA A 67 -12.56 -12.81 16.57
N GLU A 68 -13.33 -13.89 16.74
CA GLU A 68 -14.24 -14.07 17.87
C GLU A 68 -13.50 -14.09 19.21
N ALA A 69 -12.35 -14.77 19.26
CA ALA A 69 -11.51 -14.83 20.44
C ALA A 69 -10.87 -13.47 20.77
N ALA A 70 -10.41 -12.73 19.76
CA ALA A 70 -9.84 -11.39 19.92
C ALA A 70 -10.91 -10.38 20.39
N ASP A 71 -12.13 -10.43 19.82
CA ASP A 71 -13.27 -9.59 20.22
C ASP A 71 -13.65 -9.84 21.69
N ALA A 72 -13.71 -11.10 22.11
CA ALA A 72 -14.00 -11.47 23.50
C ALA A 72 -12.93 -10.94 24.47
N LEU A 73 -11.65 -11.06 24.10
CA LEU A 73 -10.54 -10.51 24.89
C LEU A 73 -10.58 -8.97 24.92
N SER A 74 -10.88 -8.33 23.79
CA SER A 74 -11.01 -6.88 23.66
C SER A 74 -12.08 -6.33 24.60
N ALA A 75 -13.26 -6.98 24.63
CA ALA A 75 -14.34 -6.63 25.54
C ALA A 75 -13.95 -6.81 27.02
N HIS A 76 -13.21 -7.87 27.35
CA HIS A 76 -12.75 -8.11 28.72
C HIS A 76 -11.70 -7.07 29.18
N GLN A 77 -10.79 -6.66 28.29
CA GLN A 77 -9.73 -5.70 28.60
C GLN A 77 -10.17 -4.24 28.49
N GLY A 78 -11.28 -3.95 27.82
CA GLY A 78 -11.77 -2.59 27.62
C GLY A 78 -10.91 -1.75 26.67
N ARG A 79 -10.20 -2.39 25.73
CA ARG A 79 -9.40 -1.73 24.68
C ARG A 79 -9.57 -2.45 23.34
N PRO A 80 -9.49 -1.76 22.19
CA PRO A 80 -9.52 -2.42 20.87
C PRO A 80 -8.35 -3.39 20.70
N LEU A 81 -8.61 -4.55 20.09
CA LEU A 81 -7.59 -5.52 19.66
C LEU A 81 -7.80 -5.82 18.18
N THR A 82 -6.90 -5.31 17.34
CA THR A 82 -7.10 -5.27 15.90
C THR A 82 -6.46 -6.47 15.21
N LEU A 83 -7.17 -7.11 14.29
CA LEU A 83 -6.60 -8.16 13.43
C LEU A 83 -6.62 -7.70 11.97
N ILE A 84 -5.46 -7.74 11.32
CA ILE A 84 -5.25 -7.28 9.94
C ILE A 84 -4.77 -8.45 9.09
N ALA A 85 -5.47 -8.80 8.01
CA ALA A 85 -5.03 -9.84 7.10
C ALA A 85 -4.07 -9.32 6.03
N GLU A 86 -3.07 -10.10 5.67
CA GLU A 86 -2.44 -10.04 4.36
C GLU A 86 -3.06 -11.12 3.46
N SER A 87 -3.66 -10.72 2.34
CA SER A 87 -4.36 -11.64 1.44
C SER A 87 -4.27 -11.22 -0.02
N ASP A 88 -3.85 -12.14 -0.87
CA ASP A 88 -3.81 -12.01 -2.33
C ASP A 88 -5.13 -12.47 -2.99
N LEU A 89 -6.25 -12.51 -2.26
CA LEU A 89 -7.52 -13.04 -2.80
C LEU A 89 -8.47 -11.95 -3.32
N ASN A 90 -8.27 -10.69 -2.92
CA ASN A 90 -9.25 -9.60 -3.11
C ASN A 90 -10.68 -10.02 -2.73
N ASP A 91 -10.81 -10.75 -1.62
CA ASP A 91 -12.09 -11.26 -1.13
C ASP A 91 -12.52 -10.48 0.13
N PRO A 92 -13.59 -9.65 0.05
CA PRO A 92 -14.03 -8.85 1.17
C PRO A 92 -14.56 -9.70 2.33
N THR A 93 -14.85 -10.99 2.16
CA THR A 93 -15.28 -11.91 3.23
C THR A 93 -14.37 -11.81 4.45
N LEU A 94 -13.06 -11.60 4.25
CA LEU A 94 -12.10 -11.43 5.34
C LEU A 94 -12.46 -10.27 6.28
N ILE A 95 -12.89 -9.15 5.71
CA ILE A 95 -13.11 -7.87 6.40
C ILE A 95 -14.59 -7.51 6.57
N LEU A 96 -15.52 -8.31 6.06
CA LEU A 96 -16.94 -8.09 6.28
C LEU A 96 -17.32 -8.42 7.74
N PRO A 97 -18.31 -7.71 8.32
CA PRO A 97 -18.89 -8.09 9.60
C PRO A 97 -19.47 -9.51 9.56
N ARG A 98 -19.44 -10.21 10.69
CA ARG A 98 -19.95 -11.58 10.81
C ARG A 98 -21.45 -11.67 10.49
N GLU A 99 -22.21 -10.63 10.84
CA GLU A 99 -23.65 -10.51 10.53
C GLU A 99 -23.93 -10.36 9.03
N ALA A 100 -22.92 -9.95 8.25
CA ALA A 100 -22.96 -9.85 6.79
C ALA A 100 -22.26 -11.03 6.09
N GLY A 101 -21.91 -12.10 6.83
CA GLY A 101 -21.28 -13.30 6.29
C GLY A 101 -19.75 -13.24 6.17
N GLY A 102 -19.09 -12.24 6.78
CA GLY A 102 -17.64 -12.18 6.83
C GLY A 102 -17.00 -12.86 8.04
N TYR A 103 -15.67 -12.91 8.07
CA TYR A 103 -14.91 -13.42 9.21
C TYR A 103 -14.78 -12.41 10.35
N GLY A 104 -15.02 -11.12 10.10
CA GLY A 104 -14.97 -10.08 11.11
C GLY A 104 -13.56 -9.57 11.43
N LEU A 105 -12.57 -9.81 10.57
CA LEU A 105 -11.26 -9.16 10.73
C LEU A 105 -11.42 -7.64 10.59
N THR A 106 -10.53 -6.89 11.26
CA THR A 106 -10.62 -5.43 11.29
C THR A 106 -10.28 -4.82 9.94
N ALA A 107 -9.22 -5.30 9.31
CA ALA A 107 -8.75 -4.77 8.03
C ALA A 107 -7.98 -5.83 7.23
N GLN A 108 -7.64 -5.52 5.99
CA GLN A 108 -6.69 -6.27 5.18
C GLN A 108 -5.76 -5.35 4.42
N TRP A 109 -4.58 -5.83 4.06
CA TRP A 109 -3.70 -5.17 3.11
C TRP A 109 -4.34 -5.14 1.72
N SER A 110 -4.02 -4.07 0.99
CA SER A 110 -4.55 -3.80 -0.35
C SER A 110 -3.41 -3.58 -1.33
N ASP A 111 -2.80 -4.68 -1.78
CA ASP A 111 -1.68 -4.68 -2.72
C ASP A 111 -2.06 -4.02 -4.06
N ASP A 112 -3.32 -4.12 -4.49
CA ASP A 112 -3.81 -3.43 -5.69
C ASP A 112 -3.59 -1.90 -5.62
N TYR A 113 -3.72 -1.29 -4.43
CA TYR A 113 -3.45 0.13 -4.25
C TYR A 113 -1.96 0.42 -4.43
N HIS A 114 -1.12 -0.42 -3.80
CA HIS A 114 0.34 -0.35 -3.96
C HIS A 114 0.74 -0.49 -5.43
N HIS A 115 0.25 -1.52 -6.14
CA HIS A 115 0.60 -1.75 -7.53
C HIS A 115 0.20 -0.58 -8.42
N ALA A 116 -1.01 -0.05 -8.27
CA ALA A 116 -1.46 1.11 -9.01
C ALA A 116 -0.60 2.35 -8.71
N LEU A 117 -0.23 2.58 -7.44
CA LEU A 117 0.66 3.67 -7.04
C LEU A 117 2.04 3.50 -7.68
N HIS A 118 2.65 2.33 -7.51
CA HIS A 118 3.98 2.00 -8.03
C HIS A 118 4.04 2.21 -9.54
N VAL A 119 3.07 1.67 -10.29
CA VAL A 119 3.01 1.85 -11.75
C VAL A 119 2.86 3.32 -12.12
N ALA A 120 2.00 4.07 -11.42
CA ALA A 120 1.81 5.49 -11.71
C ALA A 120 3.12 6.28 -11.54
N VAL A 121 3.87 6.06 -10.47
CA VAL A 121 5.07 6.87 -10.16
C VAL A 121 6.35 6.37 -10.84
N SER A 122 6.47 5.07 -11.11
CA SER A 122 7.67 4.44 -11.68
C SER A 122 7.56 4.12 -13.17
N GLY A 123 6.34 3.85 -13.67
CA GLY A 123 6.11 3.32 -15.01
C GLY A 123 6.41 1.84 -15.18
N GLU A 124 6.80 1.13 -14.13
CA GLU A 124 7.11 -0.29 -14.20
C GLU A 124 5.82 -1.11 -14.39
N THR A 125 5.76 -1.92 -15.44
CA THR A 125 4.59 -2.76 -15.79
C THR A 125 4.98 -4.23 -16.00
N VAL A 126 6.06 -4.68 -15.37
CA VAL A 126 6.56 -6.06 -15.49
C VAL A 126 5.91 -6.95 -14.43
N GLY A 127 5.62 -8.22 -14.77
CA GLY A 127 5.06 -9.17 -13.82
C GLY A 127 3.64 -8.80 -13.39
N TYR A 128 3.36 -8.81 -12.08
CA TYR A 128 2.03 -8.49 -11.55
C TYR A 128 1.63 -7.01 -11.71
N TYR A 129 2.54 -6.13 -12.13
CA TYR A 129 2.24 -4.72 -12.40
C TYR A 129 1.54 -4.47 -13.76
N GLU A 130 1.54 -5.44 -14.68
CA GLU A 130 1.06 -5.26 -16.06
C GLU A 130 -0.38 -4.71 -16.12
N ASP A 131 -1.30 -5.34 -15.39
CA ASP A 131 -2.73 -4.99 -15.38
C ASP A 131 -2.98 -3.55 -14.86
N PHE A 132 -2.11 -3.05 -13.98
CA PHE A 132 -2.17 -1.71 -13.39
C PHE A 132 -1.63 -0.61 -14.31
N GLY A 133 -1.07 -1.00 -15.46
CA GLY A 133 -0.70 -0.12 -16.56
C GLY A 133 -1.89 0.57 -17.23
N ALA A 134 -3.14 0.24 -16.92
CA ALA A 134 -4.30 0.95 -17.45
C ALA A 134 -4.46 2.36 -16.83
N LEU A 135 -4.90 3.35 -17.63
CA LEU A 135 -5.12 4.73 -17.16
C LEU A 135 -6.11 4.80 -15.99
N GLY A 136 -7.15 3.97 -16.03
CA GLY A 136 -8.18 3.87 -14.99
C GLY A 136 -7.79 3.03 -13.78
N ALA A 137 -6.58 2.47 -13.71
CA ALA A 137 -6.19 1.58 -12.60
C ALA A 137 -6.16 2.32 -11.25
N PHE A 138 -5.48 3.45 -11.19
CA PHE A 138 -5.41 4.25 -9.95
C PHE A 138 -6.78 4.84 -9.55
N PRO A 139 -7.57 5.45 -10.47
CA PRO A 139 -8.94 5.84 -10.17
C PRO A 139 -9.80 4.71 -9.59
N LYS A 140 -9.68 3.49 -10.14
CA LYS A 140 -10.47 2.36 -9.68
C LYS A 140 -10.11 1.93 -8.26
N VAL A 141 -8.83 1.79 -7.92
CA VAL A 141 -8.45 1.44 -6.54
C VAL A 141 -8.78 2.54 -5.54
N TRP A 142 -8.80 3.80 -5.99
CA TRP A 142 -9.24 4.93 -5.18
C TRP A 142 -10.73 4.87 -4.84
N THR A 143 -11.59 4.53 -5.80
CA THR A 143 -13.06 4.58 -5.64
C THR A 143 -13.69 3.25 -5.27
N GLU A 144 -13.05 2.12 -5.57
CA GLU A 144 -13.59 0.77 -5.37
C GLU A 144 -12.72 -0.12 -4.47
N GLY A 145 -11.52 0.33 -4.09
CA GLY A 145 -10.59 -0.40 -3.24
C GLY A 145 -9.76 -1.45 -4.00
N PHE A 146 -10.41 -2.46 -4.59
CA PHE A 146 -9.73 -3.48 -5.40
C PHE A 146 -9.79 -3.15 -6.88
N PHE A 147 -8.65 -3.29 -7.57
CA PHE A 147 -8.59 -3.23 -9.03
C PHE A 147 -9.18 -4.50 -9.64
N HIS A 148 -8.75 -5.66 -9.15
CA HIS A 148 -9.36 -6.94 -9.50
C HIS A 148 -10.48 -7.26 -8.53
N ASN A 149 -11.71 -6.98 -8.93
CA ASN A 149 -12.93 -7.14 -8.12
C ASN A 149 -13.96 -8.05 -8.80
N GLY A 150 -13.48 -9.14 -9.40
CA GLY A 150 -14.23 -10.04 -10.27
C GLY A 150 -13.86 -9.87 -11.75
N THR A 151 -12.71 -9.26 -12.04
CA THR A 151 -12.21 -9.01 -13.39
C THR A 151 -11.01 -9.88 -13.72
N TYR A 152 -10.77 -10.09 -15.01
CA TYR A 152 -9.62 -10.86 -15.50
C TYR A 152 -8.29 -10.22 -15.08
N SER A 153 -7.35 -11.04 -14.61
CA SER A 153 -5.95 -10.67 -14.40
C SER A 153 -5.07 -11.38 -15.44
N SER A 154 -4.27 -10.62 -16.19
CA SER A 154 -3.31 -11.15 -17.15
C SER A 154 -2.27 -12.03 -16.45
N PHE A 155 -1.80 -11.58 -15.28
CA PHE A 155 -0.79 -12.28 -14.48
C PHE A 155 -1.29 -13.64 -13.97
N ARG A 156 -2.56 -13.73 -13.56
CA ARG A 156 -3.14 -14.97 -13.01
C ARG A 156 -3.82 -15.85 -14.06
N GLY A 157 -4.08 -15.33 -15.26
CA GLY A 157 -4.76 -16.05 -16.34
C GLY A 157 -6.21 -16.42 -16.05
N ARG A 158 -6.89 -15.69 -15.14
CA ARG A 158 -8.26 -15.95 -14.68
C ARG A 158 -8.90 -14.69 -14.10
N ASP A 159 -10.22 -14.74 -13.89
CA ASP A 159 -10.92 -13.74 -13.08
C ASP A 159 -10.48 -13.81 -11.61
N HIS A 160 -10.34 -12.63 -11.00
CA HIS A 160 -9.77 -12.48 -9.68
C HIS A 160 -10.54 -11.45 -8.83
N GLY A 161 -10.63 -11.73 -7.53
CA GLY A 161 -11.29 -10.89 -6.53
C GLY A 161 -12.81 -10.82 -6.61
N PHE A 162 -13.37 -10.03 -5.70
CA PHE A 162 -14.79 -9.76 -5.57
C PHE A 162 -15.01 -8.28 -5.22
N PRO A 163 -16.16 -7.68 -5.59
CA PRO A 163 -16.43 -6.29 -5.27
C PRO A 163 -16.62 -6.08 -3.78
N ILE A 164 -15.99 -5.04 -3.24
CA ILE A 164 -16.24 -4.57 -1.87
C ILE A 164 -17.60 -3.85 -1.87
N PRO A 165 -18.55 -4.23 -0.99
CA PRO A 165 -19.80 -3.48 -0.88
C PRO A 165 -19.54 -2.01 -0.49
N PRO A 166 -20.19 -1.01 -1.12
CA PRO A 166 -19.93 0.42 -0.86
C PRO A 166 -20.17 0.87 0.59
N THR A 167 -20.90 0.08 1.37
CA THR A 167 -21.14 0.33 2.81
C THR A 167 -19.97 -0.07 3.70
N VAL A 168 -18.98 -0.79 3.17
CA VAL A 168 -17.77 -1.18 3.90
C VAL A 168 -16.89 0.06 4.07
N PRO A 169 -16.48 0.41 5.31
CA PRO A 169 -15.60 1.55 5.52
C PRO A 169 -14.23 1.37 4.86
N THR A 170 -13.75 2.39 4.15
CA THR A 170 -12.46 2.35 3.43
C THR A 170 -11.26 2.07 4.34
N TRP A 171 -11.30 2.46 5.63
CA TRP A 171 -10.22 2.20 6.59
C TRP A 171 -9.95 0.70 6.80
N ARG A 172 -10.86 -0.20 6.37
CA ARG A 172 -10.64 -1.65 6.35
C ARG A 172 -9.61 -2.10 5.31
N LEU A 173 -9.19 -1.22 4.41
CA LEU A 173 -8.08 -1.44 3.50
C LEU A 173 -6.84 -0.71 4.02
N VAL A 174 -5.79 -1.47 4.35
CA VAL A 174 -4.46 -0.93 4.64
C VAL A 174 -3.75 -0.72 3.31
N THR A 175 -3.49 0.54 2.98
CA THR A 175 -2.88 0.98 1.72
C THR A 175 -1.49 1.53 1.97
N PHE A 176 -0.54 1.29 1.06
CA PHE A 176 0.85 1.66 1.25
C PHE A 176 1.54 1.93 -0.08
N GLY A 177 2.58 2.76 -0.04
CA GLY A 177 3.48 2.98 -1.18
C GLY A 177 4.66 2.01 -1.16
N GLN A 178 5.11 1.58 0.02
CA GLN A 178 6.13 0.54 0.18
C GLN A 178 5.83 -0.34 1.41
N ASP A 179 6.31 -1.57 1.37
CA ASP A 179 6.41 -2.46 2.53
C ASP A 179 7.64 -3.39 2.40
N HIS A 180 7.77 -4.35 3.30
CA HIS A 180 8.88 -5.30 3.30
C HIS A 180 8.90 -6.25 2.09
N ASP A 181 7.76 -6.64 1.54
CA ASP A 181 7.67 -7.53 0.37
C ASP A 181 7.90 -6.74 -0.92
N GLN A 182 7.25 -5.60 -1.07
CA GLN A 182 7.32 -4.78 -2.27
C GLN A 182 8.73 -4.21 -2.52
N ILE A 183 9.54 -4.10 -1.46
CA ILE A 183 10.97 -3.83 -1.57
C ILE A 183 11.78 -5.14 -1.60
N GLY A 184 11.60 -6.01 -0.60
CA GLY A 184 12.47 -7.16 -0.35
C GLY A 184 12.36 -8.29 -1.37
N ASN A 185 11.24 -8.34 -2.11
CA ASN A 185 11.03 -9.26 -3.22
C ASN A 185 11.56 -8.75 -4.56
N ARG A 186 12.21 -7.59 -4.57
CA ARG A 186 13.00 -7.14 -5.72
C ARG A 186 14.42 -7.68 -5.61
N ALA A 187 15.06 -7.94 -6.75
CA ALA A 187 16.37 -8.62 -6.79
C ALA A 187 17.43 -7.94 -5.91
N ALA A 188 17.52 -6.61 -5.98
CA ALA A 188 18.47 -5.82 -5.18
C ALA A 188 17.90 -5.32 -3.84
N GLY A 189 16.61 -5.53 -3.58
CA GLY A 189 15.90 -4.93 -2.45
C GLY A 189 15.72 -3.41 -2.60
N ASP A 190 15.53 -2.91 -3.83
CA ASP A 190 15.54 -1.49 -4.10
C ASP A 190 14.24 -0.77 -3.70
N ARG A 191 14.38 0.35 -2.99
CA ARG A 191 13.29 1.28 -2.68
C ARG A 191 12.97 2.15 -3.88
N LEU A 192 11.79 2.78 -3.85
CA LEU A 192 11.45 3.86 -4.78
C LEU A 192 12.51 4.99 -4.78
N SER A 193 13.12 5.29 -3.64
CA SER A 193 14.17 6.31 -3.51
C SER A 193 15.44 6.05 -4.32
N GLN A 194 15.67 4.80 -4.74
CA GLN A 194 16.83 4.43 -5.56
C GLN A 194 16.61 4.68 -7.05
N SER A 195 15.36 4.87 -7.49
CA SER A 195 15.00 5.07 -8.90
C SER A 195 14.26 6.38 -9.18
N LEU A 196 13.61 6.96 -8.18
CA LEU A 196 12.79 8.16 -8.31
C LEU A 196 13.48 9.43 -7.80
N SER A 197 13.12 10.57 -8.39
CA SER A 197 13.52 11.88 -7.90
C SER A 197 12.81 12.23 -6.59
N THR A 198 13.38 13.16 -5.82
CA THR A 198 12.72 13.75 -4.63
C THR A 198 11.28 14.18 -4.91
N ASP A 199 11.04 14.80 -6.06
CA ASP A 199 9.71 15.33 -6.41
C ASP A 199 8.72 14.21 -6.70
N ARG A 200 9.14 13.16 -7.42
CA ARG A 200 8.29 11.98 -7.67
C ARG A 200 8.01 11.20 -6.37
N LEU A 201 8.99 11.10 -5.46
CA LEU A 201 8.78 10.56 -4.11
C LEU A 201 7.82 11.41 -3.28
N ALA A 202 7.89 12.73 -3.42
CA ALA A 202 6.97 13.64 -2.76
C ALA A 202 5.52 13.43 -3.23
N VAL A 203 5.31 13.16 -4.53
CA VAL A 203 3.99 12.77 -5.05
C VAL A 203 3.54 11.41 -4.49
N ALA A 204 4.42 10.41 -4.43
CA ALA A 204 4.11 9.12 -3.82
C ALA A 204 3.67 9.29 -2.35
N ALA A 205 4.36 10.15 -1.58
CA ALA A 205 3.99 10.48 -0.21
C ALA A 205 2.59 11.11 -0.11
N VAL A 206 2.25 12.04 -1.01
CA VAL A 206 0.91 12.64 -1.08
C VAL A 206 -0.14 11.56 -1.34
N LEU A 207 0.06 10.70 -2.33
CA LEU A 207 -0.86 9.60 -2.65
C LEU A 207 -1.02 8.63 -1.46
N THR A 208 0.07 8.25 -0.79
CA THR A 208 0.02 7.36 0.39
C THR A 208 -0.73 8.01 1.55
N LEU A 209 -0.46 9.28 1.89
CA LEU A 209 -1.05 9.92 3.07
C LEU A 209 -2.47 10.47 2.85
N THR A 210 -2.90 10.63 1.60
CA THR A 210 -4.25 11.11 1.27
C THR A 210 -5.23 9.99 0.91
N THR A 211 -4.74 8.76 0.74
CA THR A 211 -5.53 7.54 0.51
C THR A 211 -6.84 7.49 1.32
N PRO A 212 -7.95 7.01 0.72
CA PRO A 212 -9.17 6.67 1.44
C PRO A 212 -8.96 5.60 2.51
N GLY A 213 -8.00 4.69 2.30
CA GLY A 213 -7.69 3.60 3.22
C GLY A 213 -6.95 4.03 4.49
N THR A 214 -6.47 3.04 5.23
CA THR A 214 -5.53 3.21 6.35
C THR A 214 -4.10 3.21 5.80
N PRO A 215 -3.38 4.35 5.80
CA PRO A 215 -2.03 4.41 5.29
C PRO A 215 -1.05 3.64 6.19
N MET A 216 -0.16 2.86 5.58
CA MET A 216 1.00 2.25 6.20
C MET A 216 2.26 2.74 5.50
N LEU A 217 3.34 2.95 6.28
CA LEU A 217 4.65 3.35 5.78
C LEU A 217 5.66 2.25 6.08
N PHE A 218 6.62 2.05 5.17
CA PHE A 218 7.79 1.27 5.48
C PHE A 218 8.87 2.12 6.13
N MET A 219 9.60 1.57 7.10
CA MET A 219 10.62 2.34 7.84
C MET A 219 11.65 2.97 6.88
N GLY A 220 11.88 4.28 7.02
CA GLY A 220 12.78 5.06 6.18
C GLY A 220 12.17 5.59 4.88
N GLU A 221 10.95 5.19 4.52
CA GLU A 221 10.21 5.77 3.39
C GLU A 221 10.00 7.27 3.59
N GLU A 222 9.79 7.71 4.83
CA GLU A 222 9.42 9.08 5.17
C GLU A 222 10.54 10.09 4.92
N TRP A 223 11.80 9.66 4.81
CA TRP A 223 12.92 10.50 4.36
C TRP A 223 13.53 10.00 3.05
N GLY A 224 12.90 9.03 2.37
CA GLY A 224 13.44 8.41 1.16
C GLY A 224 14.82 7.78 1.37
N ALA A 225 14.94 6.93 2.40
CA ALA A 225 16.19 6.26 2.78
C ALA A 225 16.94 5.69 1.57
N SER A 226 18.26 5.84 1.54
CA SER A 226 19.10 5.32 0.46
C SER A 226 19.41 3.82 0.60
N THR A 227 19.27 3.29 1.81
CA THR A 227 19.58 1.90 2.17
C THR A 227 18.52 0.93 1.63
N PRO A 228 18.90 -0.15 0.93
CA PRO A 228 17.95 -1.14 0.43
C PRO A 228 17.26 -1.89 1.58
N TRP A 229 16.26 -2.71 1.25
CA TRP A 229 15.73 -3.73 2.15
C TRP A 229 15.84 -5.08 1.46
N GLN A 230 16.90 -5.82 1.78
CA GLN A 230 17.25 -7.07 1.09
C GLN A 230 16.69 -8.27 1.85
N PHE A 231 16.45 -9.37 1.15
CA PHE A 231 16.14 -10.64 1.80
C PHE A 231 17.40 -11.22 2.45
N PHE A 232 17.40 -11.36 3.78
CA PHE A 232 18.52 -11.94 4.55
C PHE A 232 18.03 -13.01 5.52
N THR A 233 18.90 -13.98 5.81
CA THR A 233 18.66 -15.12 6.69
C THR A 233 19.91 -15.43 7.51
N SER A 234 19.75 -16.21 8.58
CA SER A 234 20.87 -16.66 9.41
C SER A 234 20.68 -18.12 9.83
N HIS A 235 20.33 -18.98 8.87
CA HIS A 235 20.18 -20.42 9.12
C HIS A 235 21.50 -21.02 9.63
N PRO A 236 21.52 -21.67 10.81
CA PRO A 236 22.72 -22.36 11.28
C PRO A 236 22.99 -23.66 10.52
N GLU A 237 21.96 -24.32 9.97
CA GLU A 237 22.05 -25.60 9.26
C GLU A 237 22.60 -25.40 7.82
N PRO A 238 23.78 -25.96 7.46
CA PRO A 238 24.40 -25.75 6.16
C PRO A 238 23.50 -26.08 4.96
N GLU A 239 22.72 -27.15 5.05
CA GLU A 239 21.78 -27.56 4.00
C GLU A 239 20.66 -26.53 3.77
N LEU A 240 20.15 -25.88 4.83
CA LEU A 240 19.15 -24.83 4.71
C LEU A 240 19.77 -23.54 4.17
N ARG A 241 21.02 -23.24 4.52
CA ARG A 241 21.78 -22.11 3.96
C ARG A 241 21.89 -22.22 2.45
N GLU A 242 22.39 -23.36 1.98
CA GLU A 242 22.60 -23.62 0.54
C GLU A 242 21.26 -23.65 -0.21
N ALA A 243 20.24 -24.32 0.34
CA ALA A 243 18.92 -24.39 -0.27
C ALA A 243 18.25 -23.01 -0.39
N THR A 244 18.38 -22.15 0.63
CA THR A 244 17.80 -20.80 0.62
C THR A 244 18.49 -19.90 -0.39
N ALA A 245 19.83 -19.86 -0.39
CA ALA A 245 20.59 -19.04 -1.33
C ALA A 245 20.32 -19.45 -2.78
N LYS A 246 20.35 -20.76 -3.06
CA LYS A 246 20.06 -21.29 -4.39
C LYS A 246 18.60 -21.05 -4.81
N GLY A 247 17.65 -21.29 -3.92
CA GLY A 247 16.23 -21.10 -4.19
C GLY A 247 15.91 -19.65 -4.57
N ARG A 248 16.53 -18.68 -3.89
CA ARG A 248 16.35 -17.25 -4.19
C ARG A 248 16.91 -16.86 -5.55
N ILE A 249 18.10 -17.34 -5.91
CA ILE A 249 18.70 -17.07 -7.22
C ILE A 249 17.85 -17.68 -8.34
N GLU A 250 17.43 -18.94 -8.19
CA GLU A 250 16.59 -19.63 -9.19
C GLU A 250 15.19 -18.99 -9.35
N GLU A 251 14.62 -18.44 -8.29
CA GLU A 251 13.37 -17.68 -8.33
C GLU A 251 13.52 -16.40 -9.17
N PHE A 252 14.58 -15.62 -8.92
CA PHE A 252 14.84 -14.38 -9.64
C PHE A 252 15.24 -14.59 -11.10
N GLU A 253 15.98 -15.66 -11.40
CA GLU A 253 16.27 -16.09 -12.77
C GLU A 253 14.99 -16.34 -13.58
N LYS A 254 13.99 -17.01 -12.97
CA LYS A 254 12.69 -17.26 -13.62
C LYS A 254 11.90 -15.98 -13.85
N MET A 255 12.10 -14.97 -13.01
CA MET A 255 11.51 -13.64 -13.15
C MET A 255 12.29 -12.73 -14.13
N GLY A 256 13.38 -13.24 -14.74
CA GLY A 256 14.14 -12.52 -15.76
C GLY A 256 15.19 -11.55 -15.23
N TRP A 257 15.53 -11.61 -13.95
CA TRP A 257 16.56 -10.77 -13.35
C TRP A 257 17.97 -11.33 -13.58
N ASP A 258 18.97 -10.45 -13.57
CA ASP A 258 20.38 -10.85 -13.61
C ASP A 258 20.78 -11.50 -12.28
N PRO A 259 21.21 -12.76 -12.26
CA PRO A 259 21.67 -13.43 -11.03
C PRO A 259 22.77 -12.67 -10.29
N ALA A 260 23.58 -11.90 -11.01
CA ALA A 260 24.72 -11.19 -10.44
C ALA A 260 24.31 -10.03 -9.52
N ILE A 261 23.08 -9.53 -9.63
CA ILE A 261 22.57 -8.45 -8.77
C ILE A 261 21.84 -8.95 -7.54
N VAL A 262 21.59 -10.27 -7.43
CA VAL A 262 20.89 -10.88 -6.30
C VAL A 262 21.89 -11.09 -5.15
N PRO A 263 21.75 -10.39 -4.01
CA PRO A 263 22.61 -10.58 -2.86
C PRO A 263 22.45 -11.98 -2.27
N ASP A 264 23.55 -12.57 -1.76
CA ASP A 264 23.47 -13.81 -0.99
C ASP A 264 22.70 -13.53 0.33
N PRO A 265 21.54 -14.17 0.57
CA PRO A 265 20.78 -13.96 1.79
C PRO A 265 21.50 -14.45 3.05
N GLN A 266 22.58 -15.24 2.92
CA GLN A 266 23.38 -15.74 4.03
C GLN A 266 24.64 -14.91 4.31
N ASP A 267 24.97 -13.95 3.44
CA ASP A 267 26.04 -12.98 3.69
C ASP A 267 25.60 -11.97 4.77
N PRO A 268 26.32 -11.87 5.92
CA PRO A 268 26.02 -10.87 6.94
C PRO A 268 25.94 -9.44 6.40
N GLU A 269 26.67 -9.12 5.33
CA GLU A 269 26.60 -7.79 4.70
C GLU A 269 25.24 -7.50 4.08
N THR A 270 24.45 -8.51 3.68
CA THR A 270 23.07 -8.34 3.20
C THR A 270 22.15 -7.79 4.30
N PHE A 271 22.34 -8.25 5.54
CA PHE A 271 21.69 -7.67 6.71
C PHE A 271 22.23 -6.28 7.03
N HIS A 272 23.55 -6.08 7.00
CA HIS A 272 24.16 -4.79 7.35
C HIS A 272 23.77 -3.66 6.38
N ARG A 273 23.73 -3.93 5.06
CA ARG A 273 23.26 -2.98 4.04
C ARG A 273 21.78 -2.64 4.19
N SER A 274 20.99 -3.50 4.81
CA SER A 274 19.55 -3.28 5.05
C SER A 274 19.25 -2.46 6.32
N LYS A 275 20.28 -2.04 7.06
CA LYS A 275 20.12 -1.15 8.22
C LYS A 275 19.98 0.30 7.77
N LEU A 276 18.96 0.98 8.27
CA LEU A 276 18.75 2.41 8.04
C LEU A 276 19.95 3.25 8.51
N ASP A 277 20.40 4.17 7.67
CA ASP A 277 21.27 5.26 8.08
C ASP A 277 20.44 6.45 8.57
N TRP A 278 20.38 6.61 9.88
CA TRP A 278 19.62 7.68 10.53
C TRP A 278 20.20 9.07 10.29
N ALA A 279 21.48 9.18 9.90
CA ALA A 279 22.08 10.48 9.61
C ALA A 279 21.46 11.11 8.35
N GLU A 280 21.00 10.30 7.40
CA GLU A 280 20.40 10.75 6.14
C GLU A 280 19.18 11.65 6.37
N ALA A 281 18.36 11.33 7.37
CA ALA A 281 17.09 12.00 7.66
C ALA A 281 17.21 13.53 7.87
N ALA A 282 18.41 14.04 8.17
CA ALA A 282 18.69 15.45 8.37
C ALA A 282 19.50 16.09 7.22
N THR A 283 19.69 15.39 6.11
CA THR A 283 20.52 15.86 4.99
C THR A 283 19.68 16.34 3.81
N SER A 284 20.21 17.34 3.11
CA SER A 284 19.69 17.88 1.85
C SER A 284 20.86 17.97 0.87
N PRO A 285 21.28 16.85 0.26
CA PRO A 285 22.42 16.85 -0.65
C PRO A 285 22.11 17.65 -1.93
N GLU A 286 23.14 18.22 -2.55
CA GLU A 286 23.00 18.94 -3.83
C GLU A 286 22.56 18.02 -4.99
N VAL A 287 22.87 16.72 -4.89
CA VAL A 287 22.53 15.69 -5.87
C VAL A 287 21.93 14.49 -5.14
N GLY A 288 20.81 13.97 -5.68
CA GLY A 288 20.11 12.82 -5.12
C GLY A 288 18.84 13.21 -4.40
N VAL A 289 18.41 12.36 -3.46
CA VAL A 289 17.19 12.55 -2.68
C VAL A 289 17.42 13.61 -1.59
N ASP A 290 16.52 14.59 -1.51
CA ASP A 290 16.50 15.56 -0.41
C ASP A 290 15.72 14.98 0.78
N HIS A 291 16.44 14.25 1.62
CA HIS A 291 15.88 13.48 2.72
C HIS A 291 15.16 14.34 3.75
N ALA A 292 15.75 15.47 4.15
CA ALA A 292 15.16 16.37 5.13
C ALA A 292 13.87 17.04 4.61
N ARG A 293 13.84 17.39 3.32
CA ARG A 293 12.62 17.92 2.66
C ARG A 293 11.51 16.89 2.62
N LEU A 294 11.81 15.63 2.27
CA LEU A 294 10.81 14.55 2.29
C LEU A 294 10.27 14.33 3.71
N LEU A 295 11.14 14.25 4.71
CA LEU A 295 10.72 14.06 6.10
C LEU A 295 9.81 15.18 6.59
N GLN A 296 10.11 16.43 6.21
CA GLN A 296 9.25 17.56 6.54
C GLN A 296 7.89 17.44 5.84
N LEU A 297 7.87 17.07 4.55
CA LEU A 297 6.63 16.85 3.82
C LEU A 297 5.76 15.75 4.45
N TYR A 298 6.33 14.62 4.86
CA TYR A 298 5.57 13.56 5.54
C TYR A 298 4.94 14.04 6.86
N ARG A 299 5.64 14.88 7.62
CA ARG A 299 5.10 15.49 8.85
C ARG A 299 3.95 16.45 8.54
N ASP A 300 4.10 17.27 7.50
CA ASP A 300 3.06 18.21 7.09
C ASP A 300 1.83 17.47 6.55
N LEU A 301 2.03 16.41 5.76
CA LEU A 301 0.96 15.51 5.29
C LEU A 301 0.22 14.83 6.44
N ALA A 302 0.94 14.31 7.44
CA ALA A 302 0.33 13.73 8.63
C ALA A 302 -0.50 14.76 9.42
N ALA A 303 -0.02 16.01 9.51
CA ALA A 303 -0.75 17.09 10.15
C ALA A 303 -2.02 17.45 9.37
N VAL A 304 -1.95 17.54 8.03
CA VAL A 304 -3.11 17.80 7.16
C VAL A 304 -4.12 16.65 7.27
N ARG A 305 -3.69 15.38 7.16
CA ARG A 305 -4.58 14.21 7.31
C ARG A 305 -5.31 14.23 8.66
N ARG A 306 -4.62 14.58 9.75
CA ARG A 306 -5.22 14.68 11.08
C ARG A 306 -6.20 15.84 11.22
N ALA A 307 -5.95 16.96 10.55
CA ALA A 307 -6.77 18.17 10.67
C ALA A 307 -7.99 18.18 9.75
N ARG A 308 -7.99 17.38 8.66
CA ARG A 308 -9.03 17.36 7.64
C ARG A 308 -9.94 16.13 7.79
N PRO A 309 -11.22 16.29 8.21
CA PRO A 309 -12.16 15.18 8.27
C PRO A 309 -12.34 14.48 6.93
N GLU A 310 -12.27 15.22 5.81
CA GLU A 310 -12.36 14.69 4.45
C GLU A 310 -11.31 13.59 4.19
N LEU A 311 -10.12 13.70 4.80
CA LEU A 311 -9.03 12.72 4.67
C LEU A 311 -9.15 11.53 5.64
N THR A 312 -10.14 11.54 6.52
CA THR A 312 -10.41 10.45 7.49
C THR A 312 -11.83 9.89 7.39
N ASP A 313 -12.68 10.46 6.53
CA ASP A 313 -14.02 9.96 6.24
C ASP A 313 -13.96 8.63 5.49
N PRO A 314 -14.52 7.54 6.03
CA PRO A 314 -14.33 6.23 5.43
C PRO A 314 -15.36 5.86 4.36
N ALA A 315 -16.16 6.80 3.87
CA ALA A 315 -17.16 6.52 2.86
C ALA A 315 -16.56 6.46 1.44
N PHE A 316 -16.73 5.32 0.76
CA PHE A 316 -16.45 5.22 -0.68
C PHE A 316 -17.31 6.19 -1.51
N ALA A 317 -18.53 6.49 -1.04
CA ALA A 317 -19.46 7.38 -1.75
C ALA A 317 -18.94 8.81 -1.93
N ASP A 318 -18.00 9.23 -1.08
CA ASP A 318 -17.37 10.54 -1.15
C ASP A 318 -16.04 10.53 -1.93
N CYS A 319 -15.65 9.37 -2.47
CA CYS A 319 -14.47 9.21 -3.30
C CYS A 319 -14.87 9.23 -4.78
N ASP A 320 -14.30 10.17 -5.54
CA ASP A 320 -14.36 10.19 -7.01
C ASP A 320 -12.93 10.34 -7.54
N ALA A 321 -12.69 9.91 -8.77
CA ALA A 321 -11.37 10.00 -9.37
C ALA A 321 -11.45 10.17 -10.89
N LEU A 322 -10.72 11.17 -11.38
CA LEU A 322 -10.49 11.41 -12.79
C LEU A 322 -9.00 11.27 -13.09
N SER A 323 -8.70 10.75 -14.27
CA SER A 323 -7.34 10.61 -14.77
C SER A 323 -7.25 10.97 -16.24
N GLY A 324 -6.10 11.47 -16.65
CA GLY A 324 -5.73 11.56 -18.06
C GLY A 324 -4.24 11.41 -18.25
N SER A 325 -3.81 11.41 -19.50
CA SER A 325 -2.40 11.38 -19.88
C SER A 325 -1.95 12.71 -20.46
N GLY A 326 -0.63 12.93 -20.49
CA GLY A 326 -0.01 13.97 -21.29
C GLY A 326 -0.23 13.74 -22.79
N ALA A 327 0.13 14.73 -23.61
CA ALA A 327 -0.02 14.62 -25.06
C ALA A 327 0.74 13.39 -25.61
N ASP A 328 0.01 12.48 -26.26
CA ASP A 328 0.51 11.32 -26.99
C ASP A 328 1.36 10.30 -26.20
N SER A 329 0.92 9.88 -25.01
CA SER A 329 1.55 8.70 -24.38
C SER A 329 0.59 7.78 -23.64
N ASP A 330 0.65 6.49 -23.98
CA ASP A 330 0.20 5.39 -23.12
C ASP A 330 1.17 5.15 -21.93
N ASP A 331 2.24 5.95 -21.81
CA ASP A 331 3.24 5.86 -20.73
C ASP A 331 2.58 6.11 -19.36
N PRO A 332 2.60 5.12 -18.44
CA PRO A 332 2.02 5.28 -17.12
C PRO A 332 2.62 6.41 -16.29
N ARG A 333 3.86 6.84 -16.60
CA ARG A 333 4.56 7.93 -15.91
C ARG A 333 4.08 9.30 -16.31
N ALA A 334 3.31 9.41 -17.39
CA ALA A 334 2.87 10.68 -17.94
C ALA A 334 1.37 10.88 -17.71
N ARG A 335 0.93 10.68 -16.46
CA ARG A 335 -0.46 10.80 -16.04
C ARG A 335 -0.71 12.01 -15.17
N TRP A 336 -1.96 12.44 -15.12
CA TRP A 336 -2.44 13.35 -14.11
C TRP A 336 -3.71 12.77 -13.48
N PHE A 337 -3.96 13.15 -12.22
CA PHE A 337 -5.11 12.70 -11.45
C PHE A 337 -5.80 13.86 -10.75
N VAL A 338 -7.12 13.78 -10.66
CA VAL A 338 -7.96 14.53 -9.73
C VAL A 338 -8.65 13.51 -8.85
N LEU A 339 -8.23 13.42 -7.60
CA LEU A 339 -8.70 12.42 -6.65
C LEU A 339 -9.50 13.12 -5.55
N GLN A 340 -10.81 12.93 -5.54
CA GLN A 340 -11.72 13.63 -4.65
C GLN A 340 -11.99 12.83 -3.38
N ARG A 341 -12.18 13.56 -2.27
CA ARG A 341 -12.69 13.10 -0.98
C ARG A 341 -13.64 14.15 -0.43
N GLY A 342 -14.93 13.96 -0.66
CA GLY A 342 -15.95 14.98 -0.39
C GLY A 342 -15.62 16.27 -1.14
N GLU A 343 -15.45 17.37 -0.39
CA GLU A 343 -15.12 18.67 -0.98
C GLU A 343 -13.61 18.87 -1.22
N LEU A 344 -12.76 17.99 -0.72
CA LEU A 344 -11.31 18.05 -0.91
C LEU A 344 -10.90 17.33 -2.19
N SER A 345 -9.96 17.89 -2.94
CA SER A 345 -9.34 17.25 -4.09
C SER A 345 -7.83 17.15 -3.92
N VAL A 346 -7.26 16.02 -4.33
CA VAL A 346 -5.83 15.82 -4.49
C VAL A 346 -5.54 15.87 -5.98
N LEU A 347 -4.82 16.91 -6.38
CA LEU A 347 -4.39 17.15 -7.75
C LEU A 347 -2.98 16.59 -7.91
N VAL A 348 -2.75 15.80 -8.94
CA VAL A 348 -1.45 15.16 -9.18
C VAL A 348 -1.07 15.33 -10.64
N ASN A 349 0.15 15.83 -10.89
CA ASN A 349 0.73 15.90 -12.22
C ASN A 349 2.05 15.11 -12.25
N LEU A 350 2.05 13.98 -12.95
CA LEU A 350 3.24 13.17 -13.23
C LEU A 350 3.77 13.42 -14.66
N THR A 351 3.07 14.24 -15.46
CA THR A 351 3.45 14.49 -16.86
C THR A 351 4.75 15.31 -16.95
N GLY A 352 5.43 15.25 -18.10
CA GLY A 352 6.65 16.02 -18.35
C GLY A 352 6.42 17.52 -18.61
N SER A 353 5.18 18.01 -18.48
CA SER A 353 4.80 19.41 -18.70
C SER A 353 3.87 19.89 -17.59
N SER A 354 3.73 21.21 -17.44
CA SER A 354 2.73 21.74 -16.51
C SER A 354 1.31 21.33 -16.94
N HIS A 355 0.45 21.02 -15.98
CA HIS A 355 -0.96 20.69 -16.20
C HIS A 355 -1.86 21.62 -15.37
N THR A 356 -2.94 22.10 -15.99
CA THR A 356 -3.88 23.04 -15.38
C THR A 356 -5.17 22.31 -15.01
N PHE A 357 -5.51 22.33 -13.73
CA PHE A 357 -6.70 21.72 -13.16
C PHE A 357 -7.78 22.77 -12.92
N ALA A 358 -9.02 22.47 -13.28
CA ALA A 358 -10.17 23.25 -12.84
C ALA A 358 -10.47 22.94 -11.37
N VAL A 359 -10.70 23.99 -10.56
CA VAL A 359 -11.06 23.88 -9.15
C VAL A 359 -12.23 24.79 -8.80
N ALA A 360 -12.82 24.55 -7.62
CA ALA A 360 -13.87 25.42 -7.11
C ALA A 360 -13.37 26.88 -6.97
N PRO A 361 -14.22 27.90 -7.20
CA PRO A 361 -13.81 29.30 -7.18
C PRO A 361 -13.11 29.75 -5.89
N ASP A 362 -13.52 29.17 -4.76
CA ASP A 362 -13.06 29.43 -3.39
C ASP A 362 -12.03 28.40 -2.89
N ALA A 363 -11.53 27.53 -3.77
CA ALA A 363 -10.53 26.53 -3.40
C ALA A 363 -9.22 27.18 -2.95
N VAL A 364 -8.67 26.67 -1.85
CA VAL A 364 -7.35 27.03 -1.32
C VAL A 364 -6.44 25.82 -1.34
N ILE A 365 -5.15 26.05 -1.57
CA ILE A 365 -4.11 25.01 -1.46
C ILE A 365 -3.80 24.83 0.02
N LEU A 366 -4.07 23.63 0.55
CA LEU A 366 -3.73 23.25 1.92
C LEU A 366 -2.26 22.85 2.05
N LEU A 367 -1.75 22.16 1.02
CA LEU A 367 -0.37 21.70 0.94
C LEU A 367 -0.01 21.44 -0.52
N SER A 368 1.24 21.70 -0.90
CA SER A 368 1.81 21.35 -2.21
C SER A 368 3.11 20.57 -2.03
N ALA A 369 3.37 19.67 -2.97
CA ALA A 369 4.56 18.83 -3.03
C ALA A 369 5.14 18.85 -4.46
N GLY A 370 6.46 18.69 -4.60
CA GLY A 370 7.18 18.84 -5.87
C GLY A 370 8.04 20.11 -5.94
N GLY A 371 8.99 20.17 -6.86
CA GLY A 371 10.05 21.19 -6.92
C GLY A 371 9.72 22.42 -7.77
N GLY A 372 8.60 22.38 -8.49
CA GLY A 372 8.10 23.53 -9.26
C GLY A 372 7.13 24.41 -8.46
N GLU A 373 7.00 25.67 -8.87
CA GLU A 373 6.00 26.56 -8.30
C GLU A 373 4.59 26.03 -8.61
N VAL A 374 3.75 25.95 -7.57
CA VAL A 374 2.30 25.80 -7.74
C VAL A 374 1.75 27.19 -7.94
N GLU A 375 1.30 27.48 -9.16
CA GLU A 375 0.74 28.79 -9.51
C GLU A 375 -0.79 28.73 -9.44
N PRO A 376 -1.42 29.31 -8.40
CA PRO A 376 -2.86 29.55 -8.42
C PRO A 376 -3.14 30.69 -9.40
N VAL A 377 -3.94 30.42 -10.43
CA VAL A 377 -4.41 31.46 -11.36
C VAL A 377 -5.92 31.56 -11.22
N ILE A 378 -6.40 32.66 -10.64
CA ILE A 378 -7.83 32.99 -10.67
C ILE A 378 -8.12 33.59 -12.04
N THR A 379 -8.59 32.78 -12.99
CA THR A 379 -9.13 33.31 -14.24
C THR A 379 -10.52 33.88 -13.99
N ALA A 380 -10.62 35.20 -13.85
CA ALA A 380 -11.91 35.87 -13.94
C ALA A 380 -12.50 35.59 -15.33
N ALA A 381 -13.72 35.02 -15.39
CA ALA A 381 -14.42 34.78 -16.65
C ALA A 381 -14.49 36.09 -17.45
N SER A 382 -13.75 36.17 -18.53
CA SER A 382 -13.86 37.24 -19.52
C SER A 382 -14.98 36.86 -20.49
N GLY A 383 -16.22 36.96 -20.00
CA GLY A 383 -17.44 36.67 -20.77
C GLY A 383 -18.66 37.31 -20.08
N PRO A 384 -19.79 37.50 -20.80
CA PRO A 384 -20.96 38.22 -20.28
C PRO A 384 -21.75 37.46 -19.19
N ASP A 385 -21.25 36.31 -18.72
CA ASP A 385 -21.85 35.52 -17.67
C ASP A 385 -20.99 35.57 -16.39
N PRO A 386 -21.33 36.40 -15.40
CA PRO A 386 -20.59 36.54 -14.15
C PRO A 386 -20.75 35.34 -13.19
N SER A 387 -21.44 34.27 -13.59
CA SER A 387 -21.62 33.06 -12.77
C SER A 387 -20.61 31.92 -13.05
N GLY A 388 -19.70 32.10 -14.03
CA GLY A 388 -18.87 31.01 -14.57
C GLY A 388 -17.34 31.20 -14.49
N ALA A 389 -16.81 31.96 -13.54
CA ALA A 389 -15.36 32.03 -13.34
C ALA A 389 -14.85 30.69 -12.78
N ALA A 390 -14.25 29.85 -13.61
CA ALA A 390 -13.50 28.69 -13.16
C ALA A 390 -12.18 29.18 -12.56
N SER A 391 -11.93 28.87 -11.28
CA SER A 391 -10.60 28.98 -10.71
C SER A 391 -9.75 27.82 -11.22
N VAL A 392 -8.48 28.06 -11.48
CA VAL A 392 -7.57 27.01 -11.95
C VAL A 392 -6.29 26.97 -11.11
N ILE A 393 -5.72 25.78 -11.00
CA ILE A 393 -4.42 25.56 -10.36
C ILE A 393 -3.53 24.88 -11.39
N THR A 394 -2.35 25.46 -11.64
CA THR A 394 -1.36 24.86 -12.53
C THR A 394 -0.28 24.19 -11.69
N LEU A 395 -0.08 22.91 -11.94
CA LEU A 395 0.97 22.10 -11.32
C LEU A 395 2.11 21.88 -12.31
N ALA A 396 3.34 22.08 -11.86
CA ALA A 396 4.55 21.70 -12.60
C ALA A 396 4.64 20.16 -12.77
N PRO A 397 5.54 19.65 -13.63
CA PRO A 397 5.89 18.23 -13.64
C PRO A 397 6.23 17.70 -12.23
N ASP A 398 5.89 16.44 -11.97
CA ASP A 398 6.21 15.74 -10.71
C ASP A 398 5.77 16.50 -9.46
N SER A 399 4.56 17.04 -9.49
CA SER A 399 4.01 17.80 -8.36
C SER A 399 2.57 17.42 -8.04
N ALA A 400 2.18 17.70 -6.81
CA ALA A 400 0.84 17.45 -6.31
C ALA A 400 0.39 18.57 -5.38
N ALA A 401 -0.93 18.77 -5.28
CA ALA A 401 -1.53 19.73 -4.36
C ALA A 401 -2.79 19.14 -3.73
N ILE A 402 -2.95 19.40 -2.44
CA ILE A 402 -4.17 19.12 -1.69
C ILE A 402 -4.96 20.43 -1.65
N VAL A 403 -6.17 20.42 -2.21
CA VAL A 403 -7.01 21.61 -2.34
C VAL A 403 -8.37 21.37 -1.72
N ALA A 404 -8.93 22.37 -1.07
CA ALA A 404 -10.26 22.29 -0.48
C ALA A 404 -10.90 23.69 -0.44
N PRO A 405 -12.23 23.81 -0.28
CA PRO A 405 -12.88 25.10 -0.09
C PRO A 405 -12.30 25.85 1.11
N ALA A 406 -12.25 27.18 1.01
CA ALA A 406 -11.93 28.05 2.13
C ALA A 406 -12.98 27.85 3.25
N ARG A 407 -12.56 27.40 4.43
CA ARG A 407 -13.45 27.36 5.59
C ARG A 407 -13.65 28.78 6.14
N PRO A 408 -14.88 29.17 6.49
CA PRO A 408 -15.17 30.49 7.06
C PRO A 408 -14.56 30.71 8.44
#